data_AF-A0A7G6RKV8-F1
#
_entry.id   AF-A0A7G6RKV8-F1
#
_cell.length_a   1.000
_cell.length_b   1.000
_cell.length_c   1.000
_cell.angle_alpha   90.00
_cell.angle_beta   90.00
_cell.angle_gamma   90.00
#
_symmetry.space_group_name_H-M   'P 1'
#
loop_
_entity.id
_entity.type
_entity.pdbx_description
1 polymer ?
#
loop_
_entity_poly.entity_id
_entity_poly.type
_entity_poly.pdbx_seq_one_letter_code
_entity_poly.pdbx_strand_id
1 'polypeptide(L)'
;MIPPARVSQFERVLWWQATYLKDQPGAARVLKHWVRARLTKGMTFGEACDRRGWSRPTAYRRRDEALAEIAIGLTNDGVSRHQG
;
A
#
# COMPACT_ATOMS: atom_id res chain seq x y z
N MET A 1 -8.18 -18.17 16.36
CA MET A 1 -6.75 -18.27 16.01
C MET A 1 -6.62 -18.06 14.50
N ILE A 2 -5.66 -17.24 14.03
CA ILE A 2 -5.44 -17.04 12.58
C ILE A 2 -4.73 -18.29 12.03
N PRO A 3 -5.22 -18.93 10.95
CA PRO A 3 -4.55 -20.10 10.38
C PRO A 3 -3.12 -19.78 9.91
N PRO A 4 -2.16 -20.71 10.01
CA PRO A 4 -0.77 -20.49 9.57
C PRO A 4 -0.67 -19.97 8.13
N ALA A 5 -1.45 -20.52 7.20
CA ALA A 5 -1.47 -20.07 5.81
C ALA A 5 -1.84 -18.58 5.65
N ARG A 6 -2.71 -18.07 6.53
CA ARG A 6 -3.11 -16.66 6.53
C ARG A 6 -2.02 -15.77 7.16
N VAL A 7 -1.27 -16.27 8.15
CA VAL A 7 -0.09 -15.57 8.67
C VAL A 7 0.97 -15.41 7.57
N SER A 8 1.33 -16.49 6.88
CA SER A 8 2.29 -16.45 5.78
C SER A 8 1.81 -15.56 4.61
N GLN A 9 0.50 -15.50 4.36
CA GLN A 9 -0.06 -14.52 3.42
C GLN A 9 0.20 -13.08 3.88
N PHE A 10 -0.06 -12.76 5.15
CA PHE A 10 0.17 -11.42 5.69
C PHE A 10 1.65 -11.03 5.68
N GLU A 11 2.54 -11.96 6.03
CA GLU A 11 3.99 -11.72 5.95
C GLU A 11 4.43 -11.35 4.53
N ARG A 12 3.91 -12.05 3.50
CA ARG A 12 4.19 -11.68 2.10
C ARG A 12 3.69 -10.28 1.75
N VAL A 13 2.49 -9.90 2.20
CA VAL A 13 1.92 -8.56 1.96
C VAL A 13 2.81 -7.45 2.53
N LEU A 14 3.47 -7.68 3.67
CA LEU A 14 4.39 -6.70 4.26
C LEU A 14 5.57 -6.38 3.32
N TRP A 15 6.01 -7.36 2.52
CA TRP A 15 7.14 -7.22 1.61
C TRP A 15 6.78 -6.58 0.27
N TRP A 16 5.52 -6.57 -0.15
CA TRP A 16 5.12 -6.07 -1.48
C TRP A 16 5.55 -4.64 -1.76
N GLN A 17 5.55 -3.76 -0.75
CA GLN A 17 6.05 -2.39 -0.92
C GLN A 17 7.55 -2.36 -1.24
N ALA A 18 8.34 -3.19 -0.56
CA ALA A 18 9.78 -3.28 -0.81
C ALA A 18 10.09 -3.94 -2.16
N THR A 19 9.29 -4.94 -2.55
CA THR A 19 9.48 -5.68 -3.80
C THR A 19 9.09 -4.86 -5.02
N TYR A 20 7.87 -4.30 -5.04
CA TYR A 20 7.29 -3.72 -6.26
C TYR A 20 7.46 -2.20 -6.35
N LEU A 21 7.72 -1.50 -5.24
CA LEU A 21 7.88 -0.04 -5.25
C LEU A 21 9.34 0.41 -5.09
N LYS A 22 10.30 -0.50 -5.29
CA LYS A 22 11.74 -0.23 -5.11
C LYS A 22 12.22 0.99 -5.91
N ASP A 23 11.68 1.18 -7.11
CA ASP A 23 12.05 2.26 -8.04
C ASP A 23 11.10 3.48 -7.95
N GLN A 24 10.14 3.46 -7.01
CA GLN A 24 9.10 4.50 -6.88
C GLN A 24 9.02 5.06 -5.44
N PRO A 25 10.09 5.70 -4.93
CA PRO A 25 10.18 6.13 -3.53
C PRO A 25 9.08 7.13 -3.12
N GLY A 26 8.62 7.96 -4.06
CA GLY A 26 7.51 8.88 -3.83
C GLY A 26 6.18 8.16 -3.59
N ALA A 27 5.84 7.21 -4.47
CA ALA A 27 4.62 6.41 -4.38
C ALA A 27 4.64 5.51 -3.13
N ALA A 28 5.79 4.90 -2.82
CA ALA A 28 6.01 4.11 -1.60
C ALA A 28 5.76 4.94 -0.33
N ARG A 29 6.29 6.17 -0.26
CA ARG A 29 6.10 7.07 0.89
C ARG A 29 4.63 7.43 1.09
N VAL A 30 3.93 7.70 -0.01
CA VAL A 30 2.51 8.05 0.01
C VAL A 30 1.67 6.86 0.51
N LEU A 31 1.91 5.66 -0.05
CA LEU A 31 1.20 4.45 0.34
C LEU A 31 1.40 4.13 1.83
N LYS A 32 2.63 4.24 2.35
CA LYS A 32 2.93 4.09 3.79
C LYS A 32 2.07 5.00 4.67
N HIS A 33 1.90 6.27 4.29
CA HIS A 33 1.09 7.21 5.07
C HIS A 33 -0.40 6.94 4.95
N TRP A 34 -0.87 6.51 3.79
CA TRP A 34 -2.25 6.09 3.61
C TRP A 34 -2.60 4.86 4.47
N VAL A 35 -1.75 3.83 4.47
CA VAL A 35 -1.91 2.65 5.33
C VAL A 35 -1.91 3.06 6.80
N ARG A 36 -0.99 3.93 7.22
CA ARG A 36 -0.95 4.40 8.60
C ARG A 36 -2.21 5.16 8.99
N ALA A 37 -2.76 6.00 8.11
CA ALA A 37 -4.03 6.69 8.37
C ALA A 37 -5.20 5.69 8.50
N ARG A 38 -5.23 4.61 7.69
CA ARG A 38 -6.25 3.56 7.83
C ARG A 38 -6.17 2.79 9.15
N LEU A 39 -4.97 2.63 9.70
CA LEU A 39 -4.74 1.91 10.96
C LEU A 39 -4.90 2.80 12.20
N THR A 40 -4.80 4.12 12.03
CA THR A 40 -4.84 5.09 13.14
C THR A 40 -6.26 5.62 13.31
N LYS A 41 -6.87 5.40 14.48
CA LYS A 41 -8.14 6.04 14.82
C LYS A 41 -7.95 7.56 14.92
N GLY A 42 -8.89 8.33 14.36
CA GLY A 42 -8.87 9.80 14.43
C GLY A 42 -7.87 10.49 13.51
N MET A 43 -7.32 9.81 12.50
CA MET A 43 -6.50 10.44 11.47
C MET A 43 -6.91 9.96 10.08
N THR A 44 -7.42 10.88 9.26
CA THR A 44 -7.69 10.61 7.84
C THR A 44 -6.42 10.77 7.00
N PHE A 45 -6.42 10.18 5.81
CA PHE A 45 -5.32 10.38 4.87
C PHE A 45 -5.25 11.82 4.37
N GLY A 46 -6.40 12.52 4.26
CA GLY A 46 -6.44 13.94 3.92
C GLY A 46 -5.70 14.79 4.95
N GLU A 47 -6.00 14.61 6.24
CA GLU A 47 -5.29 15.30 7.33
C GLU A 47 -3.80 14.94 7.35
N ALA A 48 -3.45 13.70 7.02
CA ALA A 48 -2.05 13.28 6.89
C ALA A 48 -1.34 13.99 5.73
N CYS A 49 -2.04 14.31 4.64
CA CYS A 49 -1.52 15.12 3.53
C CYS A 49 -1.34 16.58 3.95
N ASP A 50 -2.34 17.17 4.61
CA ASP A 50 -2.31 18.57 5.04
C ASP A 50 -1.13 18.82 5.99
N ARG A 51 -0.93 17.95 6.98
CA ARG A 51 0.21 18.03 7.93
C ARG A 51 1.58 17.95 7.24
N ARG A 52 1.65 17.43 6.01
CA ARG A 52 2.89 17.28 5.23
C ARG A 52 3.04 18.34 4.15
N GLY A 53 2.05 19.23 3.99
CA GLY A 53 2.01 20.18 2.87
C GLY A 53 1.85 19.50 1.51
N TRP A 54 1.25 18.31 1.45
CA TRP A 54 1.03 17.62 0.19
C TRP A 54 -0.27 18.07 -0.47
N SER A 55 -0.21 18.34 -1.78
CA SER A 55 -1.43 18.45 -2.60
C SER A 55 -2.22 17.14 -2.52
N ARG A 56 -3.46 17.22 -2.01
CA ARG A 56 -4.33 16.05 -1.86
C ARG A 56 -4.53 15.33 -3.20
N PRO A 57 -4.93 15.99 -4.32
CA PRO A 57 -5.06 15.31 -5.62
C PRO A 57 -3.79 14.55 -6.03
N THR A 58 -2.62 15.17 -5.87
CA THR A 58 -1.33 14.54 -6.18
C THR A 58 -1.07 13.33 -5.29
N ALA A 59 -1.35 13.44 -3.98
CA ALA A 59 -1.15 12.34 -3.04
C ALA A 59 -2.10 11.16 -3.32
N TYR A 60 -3.37 11.41 -3.65
CA TYR A 60 -4.29 10.35 -4.06
C TYR A 60 -3.84 9.66 -5.35
N ARG A 61 -3.38 10.43 -6.36
CA ARG A 61 -2.83 9.86 -7.59
C ARG A 61 -1.59 8.98 -7.33
N ARG A 62 -0.66 9.44 -6.49
CA ARG A 62 0.53 8.66 -6.11
C ARG A 62 0.19 7.40 -5.31
N ARG A 63 -0.89 7.42 -4.51
CA ARG A 63 -1.41 6.21 -3.85
C ARG A 63 -1.91 5.21 -4.88
N ASP A 64 -2.66 5.69 -5.87
CA ASP A 64 -3.24 4.82 -6.89
C ASP A 64 -2.16 4.23 -7.80
N GLU A 65 -1.14 5.01 -8.16
CA GLU A 65 0.08 4.51 -8.83
C GLU A 65 0.76 3.40 -8.01
N ALA A 66 0.95 3.59 -6.71
CA ALA A 66 1.56 2.58 -5.84
C ALA A 66 0.75 1.27 -5.80
N LEU A 67 -0.58 1.37 -5.74
CA LEU A 67 -1.46 0.20 -5.73
C LEU A 67 -1.48 -0.50 -7.09
N ALA A 68 -1.45 0.27 -8.18
CA ALA A 68 -1.38 -0.27 -9.53
C ALA A 68 -0.07 -1.02 -9.77
N GLU A 69 1.07 -0.46 -9.35
CA GLU A 69 2.38 -1.11 -9.50
C GLU A 69 2.43 -2.45 -8.74
N ILE A 70 1.95 -2.46 -7.49
CA ILE A 70 1.86 -3.70 -6.72
C ILE A 70 0.96 -4.71 -7.44
N ALA A 71 -0.19 -4.29 -7.96
CA ALA A 71 -1.10 -5.18 -8.68
C ALA A 71 -0.48 -5.76 -9.96
N ILE A 72 0.27 -4.95 -10.71
CA ILE A 72 1.01 -5.39 -11.90
C ILE A 72 2.08 -6.41 -11.49
N GLY A 73 2.89 -6.10 -10.47
CA GLY A 73 3.91 -7.00 -9.96
C GLY A 73 3.34 -8.36 -9.51
N LEU A 74 2.25 -8.33 -8.75
CA LEU A 74 1.54 -9.55 -8.34
C LEU A 74 1.00 -10.35 -9.53
N THR A 75 0.49 -9.67 -10.55
CA THR A 75 -0.02 -10.33 -11.77
C THR A 75 1.11 -11.01 -12.53
N ASN A 76 2.25 -10.34 -12.67
CA ASN A 76 3.46 -10.89 -13.32
C ASN A 76 4.04 -12.08 -12.56
N ASP A 77 3.96 -12.06 -11.22
CA ASP A 77 4.39 -13.17 -10.36
C ASP A 77 3.35 -14.32 -10.29
N GLY A 78 2.25 -14.23 -11.03
CA GLY A 78 1.19 -15.24 -11.04
C GLY A 78 0.36 -15.29 -9.75
N VAL A 79 0.46 -14.28 -8.89
CA VAL A 79 -0.31 -14.17 -7.65
C VAL A 79 -1.71 -13.68 -7.97
N SER A 80 -2.62 -14.61 -8.24
CA SER A 80 -4.04 -14.30 -8.38
C SER A 80 -4.72 -14.17 -7.01
N ARG A 81 -5.79 -13.35 -6.94
CA ARG A 81 -6.72 -13.44 -5.83
C ARG A 81 -7.24 -14.88 -5.81
N HIS A 82 -6.86 -15.67 -4.81
CA HIS A 82 -7.60 -16.88 -4.47
C HIS A 82 -9.05 -16.46 -4.24
N GLN A 83 -9.90 -16.67 -5.23
CA GLN A 83 -11.34 -16.72 -5.05
C GLN A 83 -11.58 -17.98 -4.22
N GLY A 84 -11.75 -17.79 -2.92
CA GLY A 84 -12.42 -18.78 -2.08
C GLY A 84 -13.92 -18.66 -2.27
#